data_AF-A0A1V3K0K8-F1
#
_entry.id   AF-A0A1V3K0K8-F1
#
_cell.length_a   1.000
_cell.length_b   1.000
_cell.length_c   1.000
_cell.angle_alpha   90.00
_cell.angle_beta   90.00
_cell.angle_gamma   90.00
#
_symmetry.space_group_name_H-M   'P 1'
#
loop_
_entity.id
_entity.type
_entity.pdbx_description
1 polymer ?
#
loop_
_entity_poly.entity_id
_entity_poly.type
_entity_poly.pdbx_seq_one_letter_code
_entity_poly.pdbx_strand_id
1 'polypeptide(L)'
;MKKIVKFLTALCGFITLPTPAEYRTFTDANITYGIFHAKPEEMRLHWRDSEGQNYNSLTNLKRVLQKDYQIKMLMNAGIYSKHNAPAGLWIENGQELNPLNNKRGKGNFHIQPNGVFALAGKAAYILTTKVYQQKHLKPTFAMQSGPMLLIEGKINRQFSAGLESYHKRNAVCLDKKNRLFFILTTSGKPNLYTFSQGLQKIGCYHALYLDGTISNWYIPGIFNSFHWHHFVGMISVTEMDKK
;
A
#
# COMPACT_ATOMS: atom_id res chain seq x y z
N MET A 1 33.88 28.69 -49.79
CA MET A 1 34.07 28.07 -48.47
C MET A 1 32.90 28.45 -47.56
N LYS A 2 31.91 27.56 -47.38
CA LYS A 2 30.80 27.76 -46.42
C LYS A 2 30.98 26.77 -45.27
N LYS A 3 31.22 27.27 -44.05
CA LYS A 3 31.39 26.44 -42.85
C LYS A 3 30.01 25.95 -42.40
N ILE A 4 29.83 24.62 -42.40
CA ILE A 4 28.66 23.94 -41.83
C ILE A 4 28.94 23.75 -40.34
N VAL A 5 28.20 24.44 -39.49
CA VAL A 5 28.20 24.21 -38.03
C VAL A 5 27.24 23.06 -37.77
N LYS A 6 27.76 21.90 -37.37
CA LYS A 6 26.97 20.77 -36.87
C LYS A 6 26.56 21.08 -35.43
N PHE A 7 25.27 21.33 -35.20
CA PHE A 7 24.71 21.34 -33.86
C PHE A 7 24.65 19.90 -33.34
N LEU A 8 25.38 19.62 -32.26
CA LEU A 8 25.18 18.41 -31.46
C LEU A 8 23.86 18.55 -30.71
N THR A 9 22.88 17.72 -31.06
CA THR A 9 21.67 17.53 -30.29
C THR A 9 22.03 16.80 -28.99
N ALA A 10 22.00 17.49 -27.87
CA ALA A 10 22.11 16.86 -26.56
C ALA A 10 20.81 16.11 -26.27
N LEU A 11 20.88 14.79 -26.16
CA LEU A 11 19.78 13.94 -25.75
C LEU A 11 19.57 14.12 -24.24
N CYS A 12 18.76 15.10 -23.85
CA CYS A 12 18.29 15.23 -22.47
C CYS A 12 17.38 14.03 -22.15
N GLY A 13 17.91 13.05 -21.42
CA GLY A 13 17.09 12.02 -20.78
C GLY A 13 16.12 12.69 -19.81
N PHE A 14 14.83 12.63 -20.10
CA PHE A 14 13.80 13.07 -19.17
C PHE A 14 13.74 12.09 -18.01
N ILE A 15 14.29 12.48 -16.86
CA ILE A 15 13.95 11.84 -15.60
C ILE A 15 12.54 12.33 -15.26
N THR A 16 11.52 11.55 -15.63
CA THR A 16 10.17 11.75 -15.13
C THR A 16 10.23 11.54 -13.61
N LEU A 17 10.23 12.62 -12.84
CA LEU A 17 9.95 12.50 -11.41
C LEU A 17 8.44 12.22 -11.26
N PRO A 18 8.01 11.37 -10.31
CA PRO A 18 6.59 11.24 -10.02
C PRO A 18 6.05 12.64 -9.73
N THR A 19 5.06 13.06 -10.52
CA THR A 19 4.53 14.41 -10.40
C THR A 19 3.99 14.65 -8.98
N PRO A 20 4.20 15.84 -8.40
CA PRO A 20 3.51 16.29 -7.17
C PRO A 20 1.99 16.10 -7.14
N ALA A 21 1.34 15.75 -8.26
CA ALA A 21 -0.08 15.44 -8.33
C ALA A 21 -0.47 14.12 -7.64
N GLU A 22 0.42 13.13 -7.54
CA GLU A 22 0.09 11.82 -6.95
C GLU A 22 0.28 11.79 -5.44
N TYR A 23 1.18 12.60 -4.89
CA TYR A 23 1.46 12.67 -3.45
C TYR A 23 1.04 14.00 -2.84
N ARG A 24 0.30 13.94 -1.74
CA ARG A 24 -0.04 15.12 -0.93
C ARG A 24 0.02 14.80 0.56
N THR A 25 0.02 15.85 1.37
CA THR A 25 -0.11 15.72 2.82
C THR A 25 -1.46 16.25 3.31
N PHE A 26 -1.86 15.79 4.49
CA PHE A 26 -2.97 16.34 5.27
C PHE A 26 -2.56 16.31 6.74
N THR A 27 -2.83 17.37 7.49
CA THR A 27 -2.53 17.41 8.94
C THR A 27 -3.83 17.58 9.70
N ASP A 28 -4.04 16.75 10.72
CA ASP A 28 -5.15 16.84 11.65
C ASP A 28 -4.59 16.80 13.08
N ALA A 29 -4.80 17.88 13.82
CA ALA A 29 -4.11 18.15 15.09
C ALA A 29 -2.58 17.98 14.95
N ASN A 30 -1.99 17.04 15.67
CA ASN A 30 -0.54 16.76 15.69
C ASN A 30 -0.12 15.58 14.80
N ILE A 31 -1.01 15.09 13.92
CA ILE A 31 -0.74 13.96 13.04
C ILE A 31 -0.70 14.43 11.59
N THR A 32 0.42 14.18 10.92
CA THR A 32 0.57 14.41 9.48
C THR A 32 0.43 13.09 8.74
N TYR A 33 -0.45 13.08 7.74
CA TYR A 33 -0.71 11.97 6.84
C TYR A 33 -0.07 12.28 5.50
N GLY A 34 0.80 11.40 5.03
CA GLY A 34 1.13 11.32 3.62
C GLY A 34 0.06 10.51 2.89
N ILE A 35 -0.33 10.95 1.70
CA ILE A 35 -1.40 10.35 0.90
C ILE A 35 -0.89 10.21 -0.53
N PHE A 36 -0.79 8.97 -1.01
CA PHE A 36 -0.38 8.64 -2.36
C PHE A 36 -1.59 8.11 -3.15
N HIS A 37 -1.95 8.78 -4.24
CA HIS A 37 -3.00 8.36 -5.18
C HIS A 37 -2.40 7.43 -6.23
N ALA A 38 -2.97 6.24 -6.37
CA ALA A 38 -2.53 5.23 -7.32
C ALA A 38 -3.65 4.85 -8.27
N LYS A 39 -3.29 4.45 -9.49
CA LYS A 39 -4.22 3.74 -10.36
C LYS A 39 -4.13 2.24 -10.07
N PRO A 40 -5.26 1.50 -10.00
CA PRO A 40 -5.26 0.06 -9.77
C PRO A 40 -4.35 -0.72 -10.71
N GLU A 41 -4.30 -0.35 -12.00
CA GLU A 41 -3.49 -1.00 -13.03
C GLU A 41 -1.98 -0.81 -12.90
N GLU A 42 -1.54 0.21 -12.16
CA GLU A 42 -0.12 0.51 -11.90
C GLU A 42 0.38 -0.23 -10.63
N MET A 43 -0.51 -0.88 -9.89
CA MET A 43 -0.24 -1.47 -8.60
C MET A 43 0.02 -2.98 -8.68
N ARG A 44 1.02 -3.46 -7.92
CA ARG A 44 1.33 -4.89 -7.77
C ARG A 44 1.64 -5.25 -6.32
N LEU A 45 1.43 -6.51 -5.97
CA LEU A 45 1.88 -7.12 -4.72
C LEU A 45 3.14 -7.98 -4.97
N HIS A 46 4.04 -7.99 -3.99
CA HIS A 46 5.30 -8.71 -4.05
C HIS A 46 5.62 -9.35 -2.69
N TRP A 47 5.74 -10.67 -2.64
CA TRP A 47 6.24 -11.40 -1.48
C TRP A 47 7.56 -12.08 -1.80
N ARG A 48 7.58 -12.88 -2.87
CA ARG A 48 8.72 -13.69 -3.30
C ARG A 48 9.09 -13.40 -4.74
N ASP A 49 10.35 -13.62 -5.08
CA ASP A 49 10.78 -13.65 -6.47
C ASP A 49 10.41 -14.98 -7.16
N SER A 50 10.77 -15.08 -8.44
CA SER A 50 10.52 -16.26 -9.27
C SER A 50 11.23 -17.53 -8.79
N GLU A 51 12.26 -17.42 -7.96
CA GLU A 51 12.98 -18.54 -7.35
C GLU A 51 12.40 -18.92 -5.98
N GLY A 52 11.34 -18.23 -5.54
CA GLY A 52 10.67 -18.44 -4.27
C GLY A 52 11.37 -17.76 -3.08
N GLN A 53 12.38 -16.91 -3.32
CA GLN A 53 13.08 -16.20 -2.27
C GLN A 53 12.31 -14.93 -1.87
N ASN A 54 12.19 -14.68 -0.57
CA ASN A 54 11.53 -13.47 -0.07
C ASN A 54 12.39 -12.23 -0.39
N TYR A 55 11.76 -11.16 -0.89
CA TYR A 55 12.44 -9.88 -1.11
C TYR A 55 12.97 -9.25 0.20
N ASN A 56 12.28 -9.48 1.32
CA ASN A 56 12.62 -9.05 2.69
C ASN A 56 12.68 -7.53 2.94
N SER A 57 12.87 -6.66 1.94
CA SER A 57 12.93 -5.21 2.15
C SER A 57 12.54 -4.40 0.91
N LEU A 58 12.07 -3.17 1.10
CA LEU A 58 11.80 -2.25 -0.01
C LEU A 58 13.07 -1.94 -0.82
N THR A 59 14.25 -1.97 -0.18
CA THR A 59 15.55 -1.77 -0.86
C THR A 59 15.83 -2.88 -1.87
N ASN A 60 15.58 -4.14 -1.50
CA ASN A 60 15.75 -5.27 -2.40
C ASN A 60 14.72 -5.25 -3.53
N LEU A 61 13.45 -5.01 -3.20
CA LEU A 61 12.40 -4.89 -4.20
C LEU A 61 12.70 -3.77 -5.20
N LYS A 62 13.12 -2.59 -4.71
CA LYS A 62 13.55 -1.47 -5.56
C LYS A 62 14.64 -1.88 -6.53
N ARG A 63 15.68 -2.59 -6.05
CA ARG A 63 16.81 -3.01 -6.88
C ARG A 63 16.39 -3.89 -8.06
N VAL A 64 15.38 -4.73 -7.85
CA VAL A 64 14.84 -5.62 -8.88
C VAL A 64 13.94 -4.82 -9.84
N LEU A 65 12.95 -4.09 -9.31
CA LEU A 65 11.95 -3.41 -10.16
C LEU A 65 12.54 -2.27 -11.00
N GLN A 66 13.53 -1.53 -10.49
CA GLN A 66 14.10 -0.37 -11.19
C GLN A 66 14.86 -0.70 -12.48
N LYS A 67 15.04 -1.99 -12.81
CA LYS A 67 15.68 -2.42 -14.06
C LYS A 67 14.74 -2.30 -15.27
N ASP A 68 13.44 -2.43 -15.01
CA ASP A 68 12.41 -2.56 -16.04
C ASP A 68 11.24 -1.58 -15.86
N TYR A 69 11.17 -0.92 -14.70
CA TYR A 69 10.06 -0.05 -14.34
C TYR A 69 10.52 1.24 -13.68
N GLN A 70 9.82 2.31 -14.04
CA GLN A 70 9.84 3.53 -13.27
C GLN A 70 9.01 3.35 -11.99
N ILE A 71 9.68 3.36 -10.84
CA ILE A 71 9.03 3.22 -9.53
C ILE A 71 8.42 4.56 -9.11
N LYS A 72 7.11 4.59 -8.87
CA LYS A 72 6.41 5.75 -8.32
C LYS A 72 6.30 5.68 -6.79
N MET A 73 6.03 4.49 -6.26
CA MET A 73 5.96 4.25 -4.82
C MET A 73 6.21 2.78 -4.49
N LEU A 74 6.88 2.51 -3.37
CA LEU A 74 6.95 1.19 -2.74
C LEU A 74 6.49 1.32 -1.29
N MET A 75 5.82 0.30 -0.75
CA MET A 75 5.31 0.34 0.62
C MET A 75 5.20 -1.07 1.20
N ASN A 76 5.32 -1.21 2.52
CA ASN A 76 4.98 -2.49 3.16
C ASN A 76 3.47 -2.79 3.03
N ALA A 77 3.13 -4.04 2.74
CA ALA A 77 1.74 -4.48 2.61
C ALA A 77 1.13 -4.88 3.97
N GLY A 78 0.22 -5.86 3.99
CA GLY A 78 -0.55 -6.27 5.19
C GLY A 78 0.26 -6.87 6.34
N ILE A 79 -0.42 -7.35 7.39
CA ILE A 79 0.22 -7.97 8.57
C ILE A 79 0.78 -9.36 8.23
N TYR A 80 1.90 -9.72 8.87
CA TYR A 80 2.57 -11.01 8.69
C TYR A 80 2.62 -11.85 9.96
N SER A 81 2.76 -13.16 9.77
CA SER A 81 2.96 -14.14 10.82
C SER A 81 4.43 -14.29 11.20
N LYS A 82 4.71 -15.01 12.30
CA LYS A 82 6.07 -15.29 12.79
C LYS A 82 6.96 -16.07 11.80
N HIS A 83 6.41 -16.65 10.74
CA HIS A 83 7.13 -17.47 9.76
C HIS A 83 7.45 -16.72 8.46
N ASN A 84 7.53 -15.39 8.49
CA ASN A 84 7.79 -14.57 7.29
C ASN A 84 6.80 -14.85 6.15
N ALA A 85 5.53 -15.00 6.51
CA ALA A 85 4.43 -15.27 5.59
C ALA A 85 3.24 -14.34 5.89
N PRO A 86 2.44 -13.95 4.87
CA PRO A 86 1.15 -13.27 5.03
C PRO A 86 0.32 -13.88 6.16
N ALA A 87 -0.25 -13.04 7.02
CA ALA A 87 -1.11 -13.53 8.10
C ALA A 87 -2.43 -14.13 7.59
N GLY A 88 -2.83 -13.81 6.36
CA GLY A 88 -3.99 -14.36 5.67
C GLY A 88 -3.83 -14.30 4.16
N LEU A 89 -4.95 -14.24 3.43
CA LEU A 89 -4.98 -14.34 1.96
C LEU A 89 -3.86 -13.55 1.29
N TRP A 90 -3.17 -14.18 0.35
CA TRP A 90 -2.20 -13.51 -0.51
C TRP A 90 -2.31 -14.10 -1.93
N ILE A 91 -2.63 -13.24 -2.90
CA ILE A 91 -2.76 -13.59 -4.30
C ILE A 91 -1.85 -12.68 -5.13
N GLU A 92 -1.03 -13.27 -5.99
CA GLU A 92 -0.20 -12.59 -6.98
C GLU A 92 -0.46 -13.15 -8.37
N ASN A 93 -0.68 -12.28 -9.36
CA ASN A 93 -0.96 -12.64 -10.74
C ASN A 93 -2.06 -13.72 -10.89
N GLY A 94 -3.08 -13.69 -10.03
CA GLY A 94 -4.18 -14.65 -10.01
C GLY A 94 -3.88 -15.98 -9.30
N GLN A 95 -2.67 -16.18 -8.80
CA GLN A 95 -2.28 -17.37 -8.05
C GLN A 95 -2.41 -17.12 -6.54
N GLU A 96 -3.15 -17.99 -5.85
CA GLU A 96 -3.21 -18.00 -4.39
C GLU A 96 -1.91 -18.60 -3.81
N LEU A 97 -1.14 -17.78 -3.11
CA LEU A 97 0.12 -18.17 -2.45
C LEU A 97 -0.06 -18.39 -0.95
N ASN A 98 -1.13 -17.84 -0.36
CA ASN A 98 -1.51 -18.08 1.03
C ASN A 98 -3.03 -17.99 1.16
N PRO A 99 -3.70 -18.92 1.88
CA PRO A 99 -5.15 -18.97 1.93
C PRO A 99 -5.77 -17.89 2.82
N LEU A 100 -7.05 -17.64 2.60
CA LEU A 100 -7.87 -16.78 3.47
C LEU A 100 -7.86 -17.30 4.91
N ASN A 101 -7.54 -16.42 5.87
CA ASN A 101 -7.49 -16.78 7.28
C ASN A 101 -8.75 -16.29 8.02
N ASN A 102 -9.57 -17.25 8.46
CA ASN A 102 -10.77 -17.04 9.27
C ASN A 102 -10.58 -17.37 10.76
N LYS A 103 -9.34 -17.67 11.19
CA LYS A 103 -9.05 -18.05 12.57
C LYS A 103 -9.18 -16.85 13.49
N ARG A 104 -9.66 -17.10 14.71
CA ARG A 104 -9.59 -16.14 15.82
C ARG A 104 -8.17 -16.11 16.36
N GLY A 105 -7.77 -14.97 16.93
CA GLY A 105 -6.43 -14.79 17.46
C GLY A 105 -6.27 -13.44 18.13
N LYS A 106 -5.02 -13.07 18.44
CA LYS A 106 -4.66 -11.82 19.12
C LYS A 106 -3.97 -10.84 18.17
N GLY A 107 -4.03 -9.55 18.50
CA GLY A 107 -3.38 -8.49 17.71
C GLY A 107 -4.25 -7.97 16.58
N ASN A 108 -3.77 -6.92 15.90
CA ASN A 108 -4.55 -6.12 14.96
C ASN A 108 -5.23 -6.95 13.85
N PHE A 109 -4.53 -7.96 13.31
CA PHE A 109 -5.06 -8.81 12.24
C PHE A 109 -6.39 -9.49 12.59
N HIS A 110 -6.58 -9.83 13.87
CA HIS A 110 -7.75 -10.57 14.34
C HIS A 110 -8.87 -9.65 14.87
N ILE A 111 -8.67 -8.32 14.91
CA ILE A 111 -9.73 -7.38 15.25
C ILE A 111 -10.77 -7.38 14.12
N GLN A 112 -12.02 -7.68 14.47
CA GLN A 112 -13.10 -7.86 13.50
C GLN A 112 -13.92 -6.58 13.26
N PRO A 113 -14.52 -6.42 12.07
CA PRO A 113 -14.16 -7.18 10.87
C PRO A 113 -12.74 -6.83 10.41
N ASN A 114 -11.98 -7.86 10.03
CA ASN A 114 -10.80 -7.69 9.18
C ASN A 114 -11.25 -7.77 7.71
N GLY A 115 -10.32 -7.63 6.77
CA GLY A 115 -10.71 -7.49 5.38
C GLY A 115 -9.65 -7.85 4.36
N VAL A 116 -10.08 -7.80 3.12
CA VAL A 116 -9.28 -8.09 1.93
C VAL A 116 -9.27 -6.86 1.05
N PHE A 117 -8.07 -6.41 0.71
CA PHE A 117 -7.86 -5.54 -0.44
C PHE A 117 -7.62 -6.43 -1.66
N ALA A 118 -8.32 -6.17 -2.75
CA ALA A 118 -8.21 -6.96 -3.97
C ALA A 118 -8.28 -6.09 -5.23
N LEU A 119 -7.53 -6.47 -6.25
CA LEU A 119 -7.62 -5.96 -7.61
C LEU A 119 -8.19 -7.06 -8.50
N ALA A 120 -9.36 -6.81 -9.10
CA ALA A 120 -9.98 -7.72 -10.06
C ALA A 120 -10.37 -6.95 -11.32
N GLY A 121 -9.79 -7.34 -12.47
CA GLY A 121 -9.86 -6.54 -13.69
C GLY A 121 -9.24 -5.17 -13.49
N LYS A 122 -9.97 -4.10 -13.82
CA LYS A 122 -9.54 -2.70 -13.63
C LYS A 122 -10.03 -2.07 -12.31
N ALA A 123 -10.66 -2.85 -11.44
CA ALA A 123 -11.30 -2.35 -10.23
C ALA A 123 -10.54 -2.79 -8.97
N ALA A 124 -10.48 -1.87 -8.02
CA ALA A 124 -10.00 -2.12 -6.67
C ALA A 124 -11.18 -2.33 -5.71
N TYR A 125 -11.01 -3.23 -4.75
CA TYR A 125 -12.00 -3.57 -3.75
C TYR A 125 -11.35 -3.58 -2.37
N ILE A 126 -12.07 -3.04 -1.38
CA ILE A 126 -11.77 -3.22 0.05
C ILE A 126 -13.02 -3.78 0.70
N LEU A 127 -13.00 -5.07 1.02
CA LEU A 127 -14.15 -5.81 1.52
C LEU A 127 -13.85 -6.40 2.89
N THR A 128 -14.87 -6.52 3.74
CA THR A 128 -14.73 -7.38 4.93
C THR A 128 -14.46 -8.82 4.49
N THR A 129 -13.75 -9.60 5.29
CA THR A 129 -13.42 -11.00 4.96
C THR A 129 -14.67 -11.82 4.64
N LYS A 130 -15.76 -11.62 5.39
CA LYS A 130 -17.05 -12.28 5.13
C LYS A 130 -17.62 -11.93 3.75
N VAL A 131 -17.63 -10.64 3.39
CA VAL A 131 -18.17 -10.19 2.10
C VAL A 131 -17.29 -10.66 0.94
N TYR A 132 -15.96 -10.62 1.11
CA TYR A 132 -15.02 -11.12 0.10
C TYR A 132 -15.31 -12.60 -0.24
N GLN A 133 -15.47 -13.44 0.80
CA GLN A 133 -15.74 -14.87 0.63
C GLN A 133 -17.04 -15.14 -0.15
N GLN A 134 -18.06 -14.30 0.03
CA GLN A 134 -19.35 -14.43 -0.66
C GLN A 134 -19.33 -13.89 -2.11
N LYS A 135 -18.38 -13.01 -2.44
CA LYS A 135 -18.31 -12.38 -3.76
C LYS A 135 -17.69 -13.27 -4.83
N HIS A 136 -16.98 -14.34 -4.46
CA HIS A 136 -16.28 -15.24 -5.39
C HIS A 136 -15.44 -14.48 -6.43
N LEU A 137 -14.75 -13.41 -6.00
CA LEU A 137 -13.88 -12.63 -6.88
C LEU A 137 -12.73 -13.50 -7.39
N LYS A 138 -12.30 -13.22 -8.62
CA LYS A 138 -11.07 -13.77 -9.21
C LYS A 138 -10.04 -12.65 -9.36
N PRO A 139 -9.38 -12.24 -8.27
CA PRO A 139 -8.48 -11.10 -8.32
C PRO A 139 -7.14 -11.46 -8.95
N THR A 140 -6.53 -10.51 -9.66
CA THR A 140 -5.13 -10.59 -10.08
C THR A 140 -4.21 -10.41 -8.87
N PHE A 141 -4.58 -9.53 -7.94
CA PHE A 141 -3.85 -9.31 -6.70
C PHE A 141 -4.81 -9.25 -5.52
N ALA A 142 -4.49 -9.88 -4.40
CA ALA A 142 -5.23 -9.69 -3.17
C ALA A 142 -4.36 -9.87 -1.94
N MET A 143 -4.64 -9.09 -0.89
CA MET A 143 -4.06 -9.29 0.43
C MET A 143 -5.13 -9.17 1.51
N GLN A 144 -5.12 -10.09 2.47
CA GLN A 144 -5.88 -9.96 3.70
C GLN A 144 -5.05 -9.23 4.74
N SER A 145 -5.67 -8.28 5.42
CA SER A 145 -5.10 -7.61 6.58
C SER A 145 -6.21 -7.26 7.56
N GLY A 146 -5.87 -6.58 8.65
CA GLY A 146 -6.90 -6.14 9.59
C GLY A 146 -6.35 -5.26 10.69
N PRO A 147 -7.21 -4.43 11.30
CA PRO A 147 -8.66 -4.39 11.08
C PRO A 147 -9.11 -3.59 9.85
N MET A 148 -10.38 -3.76 9.45
CA MET A 148 -11.07 -2.73 8.67
C MET A 148 -11.11 -1.44 9.49
N LEU A 149 -10.68 -0.33 8.92
CA LEU A 149 -10.68 0.98 9.55
C LEU A 149 -11.99 1.71 9.30
N LEU A 150 -12.40 1.74 8.02
CA LEU A 150 -13.65 2.33 7.56
C LEU A 150 -14.41 1.34 6.69
N ILE A 151 -15.72 1.26 6.94
CA ILE A 151 -16.68 0.51 6.12
C ILE A 151 -17.79 1.48 5.76
N GLU A 152 -17.92 1.80 4.48
CA GLU A 152 -18.94 2.74 3.99
C GLU A 152 -18.88 4.11 4.71
N GLY A 153 -17.67 4.57 4.98
CA GLY A 153 -17.37 5.82 5.66
C GLY A 153 -17.54 5.76 7.18
N LYS A 154 -17.95 4.62 7.76
CA LYS A 154 -18.15 4.45 9.20
C LYS A 154 -16.92 3.80 9.85
N ILE A 155 -16.50 4.34 10.99
CA ILE A 155 -15.42 3.77 11.81
C ILE A 155 -15.81 2.39 12.33
N ASN A 156 -14.84 1.47 12.34
CA ASN A 156 -15.03 0.17 12.99
C ASN A 156 -15.36 0.34 14.48
N ARG A 157 -16.54 -0.15 14.86
CA ARG A 157 -17.12 -0.13 16.21
C ARG A 157 -16.28 -0.76 17.31
N GLN A 158 -15.23 -1.52 16.98
CA GLN A 158 -14.27 -2.03 17.97
C GLN A 158 -13.29 -0.96 18.47
N PHE A 159 -13.22 0.20 17.80
CA PHE A 159 -12.29 1.25 18.16
C PHE A 159 -12.93 2.23 19.13
N SER A 160 -12.14 2.69 20.10
CA SER A 160 -12.51 3.73 21.05
C SER A 160 -11.35 4.70 21.21
N ALA A 161 -11.67 5.98 21.44
CA ALA A 161 -10.68 7.02 21.70
C ALA A 161 -9.79 6.70 22.91
N GLY A 162 -10.33 6.00 23.92
CA GLY A 162 -9.62 5.65 25.15
C GLY A 162 -8.71 4.42 25.05
N LEU A 163 -8.69 3.69 23.92
CA LEU A 163 -7.80 2.54 23.77
C LEU A 163 -6.38 3.00 23.43
N GLU A 164 -5.45 2.68 24.32
CA GLU A 164 -4.03 3.01 24.14
C GLU A 164 -3.36 2.08 23.12
N SER A 165 -2.92 2.64 21.99
CA SER A 165 -2.11 1.94 20.98
C SER A 165 -1.55 2.96 19.98
N TYR A 166 -0.62 3.80 20.42
CA TYR A 166 -0.11 4.91 19.62
C TYR A 166 1.11 4.47 18.80
N HIS A 167 0.91 4.33 17.49
CA HIS A 167 1.98 3.88 16.58
C HIS A 167 1.99 4.72 15.31
N LYS A 168 3.06 4.58 14.52
CA LYS A 168 2.98 4.86 13.09
C LYS A 168 1.91 3.94 12.51
N ARG A 169 1.10 4.44 11.58
CA ARG A 169 -0.02 3.68 11.00
C ARG A 169 -0.03 3.87 9.50
N ASN A 170 -0.54 2.86 8.82
CA ASN A 170 -0.74 2.90 7.39
C ASN A 170 -2.05 2.23 6.98
N ALA A 171 -2.53 2.56 5.78
CA ALA A 171 -3.77 2.04 5.24
C ALA A 171 -3.76 2.03 3.73
N VAL A 172 -4.56 1.12 3.17
CA VAL A 172 -5.10 1.24 1.81
C VAL A 172 -6.54 1.74 1.92
N CYS A 173 -6.92 2.64 1.03
CA CYS A 173 -8.18 3.36 1.07
C CYS A 173 -8.80 3.49 -0.32
N LEU A 174 -10.13 3.38 -0.39
CA LEU A 174 -10.95 3.76 -1.52
C LEU A 174 -11.88 4.88 -1.09
N ASP A 175 -11.97 5.95 -1.88
CA ASP A 175 -12.98 6.98 -1.68
C ASP A 175 -14.34 6.59 -2.30
N LYS A 176 -15.34 7.48 -2.19
CA LYS A 176 -16.68 7.25 -2.77
C LYS A 176 -16.70 7.14 -4.31
N LYS A 177 -15.62 7.56 -4.98
CA LYS A 177 -15.46 7.46 -6.44
C LYS A 177 -14.57 6.27 -6.83
N ASN A 178 -14.26 5.37 -5.88
CA ASN A 178 -13.36 4.23 -6.03
C ASN A 178 -11.92 4.61 -6.44
N ARG A 179 -11.47 5.82 -6.12
CA ARG A 179 -10.06 6.19 -6.28
C ARG A 179 -9.22 5.54 -5.18
N LEU A 180 -8.08 4.98 -5.56
CA LEU A 180 -7.20 4.20 -4.68
C LEU A 180 -6.12 5.08 -4.05
N PHE A 181 -6.03 5.04 -2.72
CA PHE A 181 -5.04 5.77 -1.95
C PHE A 181 -4.28 4.85 -1.01
N PHE A 182 -2.96 5.07 -0.92
CA PHE A 182 -2.11 4.52 0.12
C PHE A 182 -1.73 5.64 1.08
N ILE A 183 -1.87 5.39 2.37
CA ILE A 183 -1.77 6.41 3.40
C ILE A 183 -0.81 5.93 4.49
N LEU A 184 0.07 6.83 4.93
CA LEU A 184 1.04 6.59 5.99
C LEU A 184 1.10 7.83 6.89
N THR A 185 1.12 7.64 8.20
CA THR A 185 1.44 8.74 9.13
C THR A 185 2.93 9.08 9.01
N THR A 186 3.25 10.30 8.61
CA THR A 186 4.62 10.81 8.44
C THR A 186 5.10 11.58 9.67
N SER A 187 4.17 12.10 10.48
CA SER A 187 4.41 12.66 11.82
C SER A 187 3.24 12.35 12.74
N GLY A 188 3.50 12.26 14.04
CA GLY A 188 2.52 11.84 15.04
C GLY A 188 2.27 10.33 15.06
N LYS A 189 1.66 9.84 16.15
CA LYS A 189 1.37 8.42 16.38
C LYS A 189 -0.07 8.25 16.85
N PRO A 190 -1.05 8.03 15.97
CA PRO A 190 -2.43 7.82 16.38
C PRO A 190 -2.70 6.38 16.89
N ASN A 191 -3.75 6.25 17.70
CA ASN A 191 -4.44 4.96 17.88
C ASN A 191 -5.37 4.66 16.68
N LEU A 192 -5.94 3.47 16.62
CA LEU A 192 -6.81 3.06 15.49
C LEU A 192 -8.04 3.96 15.35
N TYR A 193 -8.58 4.50 16.44
CA TYR A 193 -9.73 5.39 16.43
C TYR A 193 -9.38 6.74 15.78
N THR A 194 -8.37 7.43 16.31
CA THR A 194 -7.91 8.73 15.79
C THR A 194 -7.41 8.60 14.34
N PHE A 195 -6.73 7.50 14.01
CA PHE A 195 -6.32 7.22 12.64
C PHE A 195 -7.53 7.12 11.70
N SER A 196 -8.57 6.40 12.11
CA SER A 196 -9.80 6.25 11.33
C SER A 196 -10.55 7.58 11.16
N GLN A 197 -10.56 8.45 12.17
CA GLN A 197 -11.12 9.80 12.06
C GLN A 197 -10.37 10.65 11.03
N GLY A 198 -9.03 10.61 11.04
CA GLY A 198 -8.21 11.28 10.03
C GLY A 198 -8.52 10.78 8.62
N LEU A 199 -8.67 9.47 8.45
CA LEU A 199 -9.05 8.87 7.16
C LEU A 199 -10.44 9.33 6.67
N GLN A 200 -11.42 9.51 7.57
CA GLN A 200 -12.73 10.09 7.19
C GLN A 200 -12.56 11.51 6.65
N LYS A 201 -11.77 12.36 7.32
CA LYS A 201 -11.50 13.74 6.88
C LYS A 201 -10.74 13.78 5.54
N ILE A 202 -9.88 12.81 5.27
CA ILE A 202 -9.18 12.64 4.00
C ILE A 202 -10.14 12.26 2.85
N GLY A 203 -11.33 11.73 3.17
CA GLY A 203 -12.34 11.32 2.21
C GLY A 203 -12.40 9.81 1.94
N CYS A 204 -11.76 8.99 2.78
CA CYS A 204 -11.83 7.54 2.66
C CYS A 204 -13.24 7.02 2.95
N TYR A 205 -13.71 6.10 2.11
CA TYR A 205 -15.01 5.44 2.24
C TYR A 205 -14.84 3.99 2.69
N HIS A 206 -13.94 3.24 2.07
CA HIS A 206 -13.46 1.97 2.61
C HIS A 206 -11.98 2.10 2.93
N ALA A 207 -11.55 1.65 4.11
CA ALA A 207 -10.14 1.67 4.47
C ALA A 207 -9.77 0.40 5.24
N LEU A 208 -8.64 -0.19 4.87
CA LEU A 208 -8.09 -1.38 5.49
C LEU A 208 -6.73 -1.04 6.08
N TYR A 209 -6.54 -1.40 7.34
CA TYR A 209 -5.25 -1.28 8.01
C TYR A 209 -4.25 -2.29 7.43
N LEU A 210 -3.03 -1.85 7.18
CA LEU A 210 -1.95 -2.71 6.71
C LEU A 210 -1.08 -3.15 7.89
N ASP A 211 0.13 -2.63 8.05
CA ASP A 211 1.02 -2.94 9.16
C ASP A 211 1.75 -1.68 9.66
N GLY A 212 1.60 -1.39 10.97
CA GLY A 212 1.87 -0.10 11.63
C GLY A 212 3.23 0.04 12.31
N THR A 213 3.71 -1.01 12.98
CA THR A 213 4.89 -0.86 13.86
C THR A 213 6.16 -0.63 13.06
N ILE A 214 6.26 -1.24 11.88
CA ILE A 214 7.40 -1.13 10.97
C ILE A 214 7.03 -0.38 9.67
N SER A 215 5.90 0.35 9.62
CA SER A 215 5.42 0.93 8.37
C SER A 215 6.44 1.83 7.69
N ASN A 216 6.67 1.61 6.39
CA ASN A 216 7.46 2.53 5.60
C ASN A 216 7.09 2.52 4.13
N TRP A 217 7.52 3.57 3.44
CA TRP A 217 7.41 3.68 2.00
C TRP A 217 8.63 4.36 1.39
N TYR A 218 8.81 4.11 0.12
CA TYR A 218 9.74 4.82 -0.75
C TYR A 218 8.92 5.57 -1.79
N ILE A 219 9.16 6.87 -1.93
CA ILE A 219 8.58 7.72 -2.98
C ILE A 219 9.72 8.57 -3.53
N PRO A 220 10.14 8.41 -4.79
CA PRO A 220 11.28 9.14 -5.35
C PRO A 220 11.15 10.65 -5.15
N GLY A 221 12.22 11.28 -4.67
CA GLY A 221 12.26 12.73 -4.42
C GLY A 221 11.58 13.19 -3.13
N ILE A 222 10.81 12.34 -2.46
CA ILE A 222 10.05 12.69 -1.24
C ILE A 222 10.53 11.86 -0.04
N PHE A 223 10.51 10.54 -0.16
CA PHE A 223 10.99 9.60 0.86
C PHE A 223 12.02 8.65 0.24
N ASN A 224 13.29 9.04 0.36
CA ASN A 224 14.41 8.35 -0.31
C ASN A 224 15.29 7.54 0.65
N SER A 225 14.97 7.52 1.94
CA SER A 225 15.79 6.83 2.93
C SER A 225 15.81 5.33 2.66
N PHE A 226 17.00 4.79 2.44
CA PHE A 226 17.20 3.34 2.41
C PHE A 226 16.95 2.77 3.80
N HIS A 227 16.12 1.74 3.85
CA HIS A 227 15.89 1.02 5.09
C HIS A 227 15.90 -0.49 4.84
N TRP A 228 16.45 -1.19 5.82
CA TRP A 228 16.62 -2.64 5.82
C TRP A 228 15.61 -3.33 6.73
N HIS A 229 14.50 -2.64 7.04
CA HIS A 229 13.39 -3.24 7.77
C HIS A 229 12.90 -4.47 7.02
N HIS A 230 12.77 -5.55 7.77
CA HIS A 230 12.25 -6.81 7.27
C HIS A 230 10.76 -6.69 7.02
N PHE A 231 10.36 -6.81 5.76
CA PHE A 231 8.98 -6.93 5.31
C PHE A 231 8.79 -8.24 4.59
N VAL A 232 7.59 -8.79 4.67
CA VAL A 232 7.25 -10.02 3.96
C VAL A 232 6.63 -9.66 2.63
N GLY A 233 5.44 -9.06 2.65
CA GLY A 233 4.75 -8.56 1.47
C GLY A 233 4.92 -7.05 1.31
N MET A 234 4.99 -6.62 0.06
CA MET A 234 5.18 -5.24 -0.34
C MET A 234 4.24 -4.89 -1.49
N ILE A 235 3.92 -3.60 -1.57
CA ILE A 235 3.15 -2.98 -2.62
C ILE A 235 4.12 -2.17 -3.48
N SER A 236 3.98 -2.24 -4.79
CA SER A 236 4.59 -1.28 -5.71
C SER A 236 3.52 -0.55 -6.50
N VAL A 237 3.79 0.71 -6.81
CA VAL A 237 3.14 1.44 -7.89
C VAL A 237 4.23 1.82 -8.88
N THR A 238 4.09 1.35 -10.12
CA THR A 238 5.10 1.51 -11.15
C THR A 238 4.48 1.90 -12.49
N GLU A 239 5.27 2.59 -13.30
CA GLU A 239 4.99 2.81 -14.72
C GLU A 239 5.97 1.96 -15.54
N MET A 240 5.51 1.40 -16.65
CA MET A 240 6.39 0.71 -17.58
C MET A 240 7.40 1.70 -18.13
N ASP A 241 8.69 1.40 -18.04
CA ASP A 241 9.68 2.16 -18.79
C ASP A 241 9.34 1.98 -20.28
N LYS A 242 8.91 3.05 -20.94
CA LYS A 242 8.92 3.10 -22.40
C LYS A 242 10.38 3.13 -22.83
N LYS A 243 11.00 1.95 -22.94
CA LYS A 243 12.25 1.79 -23.68
C LYS A 243 12.03 2.19 -25.14
#